data_AF-A0AAV0Y3F6-F1
#
_entry.id   AF-A0AAV0Y3F6-F1
#
_cell.length_a   1.000
_cell.length_b   1.000
_cell.length_c   1.000
_cell.angle_alpha   90.00
_cell.angle_beta   90.00
_cell.angle_gamma   90.00
#
_symmetry.space_group_name_H-M   'P 1'
#
loop_
_entity.id
_entity.type
_entity.pdbx_description
1 polymer ?
#
loop_
_entity_poly.entity_id
_entity_poly.type
_entity_poly.pdbx_seq_one_letter_code
_entity_poly.pdbx_strand_id
1 'polypeptide(L)'
;MPRKISIPFDDIVKAINEYKNKIFEGHEMLVGPTHPIWADIREGLNGEISKKCIYTILKCNRNDVLRIIQIKPHDDVIMSNDTSIELIDNDSSDFEIESHSDNDIEKINFKITLSKEEWAAIHCEKKYQLNNSTYLNRN
;
A
#
# COMPACT_ATOMS: atom_id res chain seq x y z
N MET A 1 -4.58 24.48 19.34
CA MET A 1 -3.51 23.60 19.85
C MET A 1 -3.78 22.17 19.42
N PRO A 2 -2.79 21.42 18.89
CA PRO A 2 -2.95 19.98 18.66
C PRO A 2 -3.35 19.30 19.97
N ARG A 3 -4.40 18.48 19.95
CA ARG A 3 -4.79 17.71 21.15
C ARG A 3 -3.65 16.75 21.46
N LYS A 4 -3.09 16.84 22.67
CA LYS A 4 -2.17 15.82 23.15
C LYS A 4 -2.97 14.52 23.28
N ILE A 5 -2.48 13.46 22.66
CA ILE A 5 -3.04 12.13 22.85
C ILE A 5 -2.89 11.82 24.34
N SER A 6 -4.02 11.63 25.02
CA SER A 6 -4.07 11.37 26.47
C SER A 6 -3.70 9.93 26.80
N ILE A 7 -3.78 9.04 25.82
CA ILE A 7 -3.54 7.60 25.99
C ILE A 7 -2.04 7.28 25.92
N PRO A 8 -1.49 6.51 26.88
CA PRO A 8 -0.16 5.94 26.80
C PRO A 8 0.05 5.11 25.53
N PHE A 9 1.23 5.19 24.92
CA PHE A 9 1.51 4.42 23.71
C PHE A 9 1.36 2.90 23.91
N ASP A 10 1.67 2.40 25.09
CA ASP A 10 1.53 0.98 25.44
C ASP A 10 0.08 0.48 25.35
N ASP A 11 -0.90 1.32 25.71
CA ASP A 11 -2.31 0.98 25.61
C ASP A 11 -2.76 0.92 24.14
N ILE A 12 -2.22 1.80 23.30
CA ILE A 12 -2.45 1.77 21.84
C ILE A 12 -1.88 0.48 21.25
N VAL A 13 -0.65 0.11 21.62
CA VAL A 13 -0.01 -1.14 21.19
C VAL A 13 -0.84 -2.34 21.61
N LYS A 14 -1.31 -2.36 22.87
CA LYS A 14 -2.13 -3.45 23.41
C LYS A 14 -3.42 -3.61 22.61
N ALA A 15 -4.13 -2.52 22.35
CA ALA A 15 -5.35 -2.55 21.55
C ALA A 15 -5.09 -3.05 20.13
N ILE A 16 -4.03 -2.57 19.46
CA ILE A 16 -3.65 -3.06 18.12
C ILE A 16 -3.36 -4.58 18.14
N ASN A 17 -2.67 -5.05 19.18
CA ASN A 17 -2.26 -6.45 19.29
C ASN A 17 -3.47 -7.41 19.46
N GLU A 18 -4.55 -6.96 20.09
CA GLU A 18 -5.81 -7.73 20.21
C GLU A 18 -6.45 -7.99 18.84
N TYR A 19 -6.31 -7.05 17.90
CA TYR A 19 -6.89 -7.14 16.56
C TYR A 19 -5.89 -7.55 15.48
N LYS A 20 -4.65 -7.91 15.84
CA LYS A 20 -3.55 -8.17 14.90
C LYS A 20 -3.92 -9.09 13.73
N ASN A 21 -4.62 -10.19 14.00
CA ASN A 21 -4.97 -11.17 12.96
C ASN A 21 -5.94 -10.62 11.92
N LYS A 22 -6.78 -9.64 12.30
CA LYS A 22 -7.73 -8.97 11.41
C LYS A 22 -7.10 -7.76 10.70
N ILE A 23 -6.07 -7.18 11.29
CA ILE A 23 -5.33 -6.05 10.70
C ILE A 23 -4.42 -6.53 9.57
N PHE A 24 -3.90 -7.76 9.68
CA PHE A 24 -2.97 -8.37 8.74
C PHE A 24 -3.57 -9.64 8.12
N GLU A 25 -4.71 -9.51 7.43
CA GLU A 25 -5.30 -10.60 6.66
C GLU A 25 -4.25 -11.22 5.73
N GLY A 26 -3.90 -12.49 5.94
CA GLY A 26 -2.89 -13.18 5.13
C GLY A 26 -1.43 -12.79 5.38
N HIS A 27 -1.13 -12.13 6.51
CA HIS A 27 0.22 -11.89 7.06
C HIS A 27 1.13 -10.84 6.40
N GLU A 28 0.79 -10.25 5.25
CA GLU A 28 1.71 -9.29 4.58
C GLU A 28 1.16 -7.88 4.41
N MET A 29 -0.15 -7.71 4.25
CA MET A 29 -0.74 -6.40 3.96
C MET A 29 -1.60 -5.87 5.10
N LEU A 30 -1.31 -4.62 5.47
CA LEU A 30 -2.15 -3.82 6.35
C LEU A 30 -3.50 -3.57 5.66
N VAL A 31 -4.61 -3.90 6.33
CA VAL A 31 -5.94 -3.58 5.78
C VAL A 31 -6.10 -2.08 5.53
N GLY A 32 -6.80 -1.72 4.46
CA GLY A 32 -6.95 -0.33 4.02
C GLY A 32 -7.61 0.58 5.08
N PRO A 33 -7.43 1.92 4.98
CA PRO A 33 -7.89 2.88 5.99
C PRO A 33 -9.42 2.95 6.16
N THR A 34 -10.18 2.42 5.21
CA THR A 34 -11.65 2.33 5.24
C THR A 34 -12.14 1.06 5.95
N HIS A 35 -11.26 0.12 6.28
CA HIS A 35 -11.63 -1.15 6.88
C HIS A 35 -12.32 -0.95 8.25
N PRO A 36 -13.42 -1.66 8.55
CA PRO A 36 -14.19 -1.46 9.79
C PRO A 36 -13.39 -1.73 11.06
N ILE A 37 -12.33 -2.56 10.99
CA ILE A 37 -11.46 -2.86 12.15
C ILE A 37 -10.93 -1.61 12.85
N TRP A 38 -10.69 -0.52 12.11
CA TRP A 38 -10.19 0.72 12.69
C TRP A 38 -11.21 1.37 13.60
N ALA A 39 -12.51 1.16 13.34
CA ALA A 39 -13.58 1.57 14.24
C ALA A 39 -13.58 0.74 15.51
N ASP A 40 -13.45 -0.59 15.40
CA ASP A 40 -13.40 -1.49 16.55
C ASP A 40 -12.23 -1.14 17.50
N ILE A 41 -11.03 -0.93 16.94
CA ILE A 41 -9.85 -0.54 17.74
C ILE A 41 -10.06 0.84 18.40
N ARG A 42 -10.69 1.78 17.68
CA ARG A 42 -11.01 3.09 18.24
C ARG A 42 -11.99 2.97 19.40
N GLU A 43 -12.99 2.11 19.31
CA GLU A 43 -13.95 1.88 20.40
C GLU A 43 -13.27 1.24 21.61
N GLY A 44 -12.35 0.29 21.40
CA GLY A 44 -11.51 -0.27 22.48
C GLY A 44 -10.62 0.77 23.17
N LEU A 45 -10.31 1.88 22.49
CA LEU A 45 -9.56 3.03 23.03
C LEU A 45 -10.48 4.19 23.46
N ASN A 46 -11.77 3.92 23.72
CA ASN A 46 -12.77 4.90 24.16
C ASN A 46 -12.93 6.13 23.24
N GLY A 47 -12.54 6.03 21.96
CA GLY A 47 -12.67 7.12 21.01
C GLY A 47 -11.65 8.26 21.14
N GLU A 48 -10.68 8.15 22.07
CA GLU A 48 -9.63 9.15 22.33
C GLU A 48 -8.67 9.36 21.15
N ILE A 49 -8.55 8.35 20.29
CA ILE A 49 -7.73 8.38 19.07
C ILE A 49 -8.61 8.16 17.84
N SER A 50 -8.29 8.85 16.74
CA SER A 50 -9.03 8.70 15.48
C SER A 50 -8.59 7.45 14.72
N LYS A 51 -9.51 6.87 13.94
CA LYS A 51 -9.25 5.73 13.03
C LYS A 51 -8.04 5.99 12.12
N LYS A 52 -8.00 7.20 11.55
CA LYS A 52 -6.89 7.66 10.69
C LYS A 52 -5.56 7.67 11.44
N CYS A 53 -5.54 8.11 12.70
CA CYS A 53 -4.32 8.15 13.50
C CYS A 53 -3.81 6.74 13.83
N ILE A 54 -4.70 5.80 14.21
CA ILE A 54 -4.34 4.39 14.43
C ILE A 54 -3.72 3.79 13.16
N TYR A 55 -4.38 3.98 12.01
CA TYR A 55 -3.87 3.51 10.72
C TYR A 55 -2.50 4.10 10.39
N THR A 56 -2.30 5.40 10.60
CA THR A 56 -1.01 6.08 10.37
C THR A 56 0.09 5.56 11.29
N ILE A 57 -0.21 5.26 12.56
CA ILE A 57 0.77 4.68 13.50
C ILE A 57 1.34 3.38 12.93
N LEU A 58 0.48 2.51 12.41
CA LEU A 58 0.89 1.23 11.81
C LEU A 58 1.55 1.42 10.44
N LYS A 59 0.94 2.18 9.54
CA LYS A 59 1.46 2.41 8.17
C LYS A 59 2.85 3.04 8.18
N CYS A 60 3.09 4.01 9.06
CA CYS A 60 4.36 4.69 9.18
C CYS A 60 5.32 4.02 10.16
N ASN A 61 4.96 2.85 10.71
CA ASN A 61 5.72 2.16 11.77
C ASN A 61 6.17 3.13 12.89
N ARG A 62 5.26 3.99 13.37
CA ARG A 62 5.61 5.05 14.32
C ARG A 62 6.06 4.43 15.64
N ASN A 63 7.19 4.90 16.16
CA ASN A 63 7.83 4.39 17.39
C ASN A 63 8.14 2.88 17.33
N ASP A 64 8.48 2.34 16.14
CA ASP A 64 8.77 0.92 15.93
C ASP A 64 7.64 -0.03 16.37
N VAL A 65 6.38 0.41 16.23
CA VAL A 65 5.20 -0.36 16.65
C VAL A 65 5.19 -1.79 16.11
N LEU A 66 5.64 -1.98 14.86
CA LEU A 66 5.68 -3.30 14.20
C LEU A 66 6.59 -4.29 14.93
N ARG A 67 7.71 -3.82 15.49
CA ARG A 67 8.63 -4.64 16.30
C ARG A 67 7.96 -5.07 17.61
N ILE A 68 7.16 -4.18 18.21
CA ILE A 68 6.54 -4.40 19.52
C ILE A 68 5.36 -5.38 19.40
N ILE A 69 4.56 -5.29 18.34
CA ILE A 69 3.42 -6.20 18.10
C ILE A 69 3.84 -7.59 17.61
N GLN A 70 5.15 -7.88 17.58
CA GLN A 70 5.74 -9.19 17.25
C GLN A 70 5.21 -9.78 15.94
N ILE A 71 4.95 -8.93 14.95
CA ILE A 71 4.74 -9.41 13.59
C ILE A 71 6.11 -9.74 13.07
N LYS A 72 6.42 -11.03 12.98
CA LYS A 72 7.62 -11.48 12.31
C LYS A 72 7.46 -11.12 10.83
N PRO A 73 8.32 -10.28 10.23
CA PRO A 73 8.52 -10.37 8.79
C PRO A 73 8.96 -11.81 8.52
N HIS A 74 8.31 -12.50 7.59
CA HIS A 74 8.81 -13.79 7.16
C HIS A 74 10.11 -13.52 6.40
N ASP A 75 11.23 -14.06 6.88
CA ASP A 75 12.50 -14.04 6.15
C ASP A 75 12.31 -14.79 4.83
N ASP A 76 12.65 -14.12 3.73
CA ASP A 76 12.98 -14.61 2.39
C ASP A 76 12.04 -15.64 1.73
N VAL A 77 11.08 -15.11 0.95
CA VAL A 77 10.85 -15.64 -0.41
C VAL A 77 11.26 -14.57 -1.40
N ILE A 78 12.35 -14.85 -2.11
CA ILE A 78 12.86 -14.08 -3.24
C ILE A 78 11.75 -13.95 -4.29
N MET A 79 11.04 -12.82 -4.29
CA MET A 79 10.37 -12.32 -5.49
C MET A 79 11.34 -11.42 -6.23
N SER A 80 12.22 -12.04 -6.99
CA SER A 80 12.78 -11.39 -8.17
C SER A 80 11.64 -11.15 -9.15
N ASN A 81 11.20 -9.90 -9.28
CA ASN A 81 11.49 -9.12 -10.48
C ASN A 81 10.89 -7.71 -10.35
N ASP A 82 11.81 -6.74 -10.34
CA ASP A 82 11.72 -5.40 -10.90
C ASP A 82 10.41 -4.63 -10.69
N THR A 83 10.39 -3.79 -9.67
CA THR A 83 9.82 -2.45 -9.84
C THR A 83 10.70 -1.45 -9.11
N SER A 84 11.43 -0.67 -9.90
CA SER A 84 12.27 0.45 -9.46
C SER A 84 11.45 1.43 -8.62
N ILE A 85 11.96 1.70 -7.43
CA ILE A 85 11.52 2.74 -6.52
C ILE A 85 11.87 4.09 -7.13
N GLU A 86 10.89 4.98 -7.31
CA GLU A 86 11.15 6.42 -7.28
C GLU A 86 10.57 7.03 -6.02
N LEU A 87 11.47 7.74 -5.33
CA LEU A 87 11.25 8.53 -4.13
C LEU A 87 10.31 9.69 -4.47
N ILE A 88 9.10 9.69 -3.90
CA ILE A 88 8.26 10.88 -3.94
C ILE A 88 8.44 11.62 -2.62
N ASP A 89 9.23 12.68 -2.68
CA ASP A 89 9.18 13.80 -1.74
C ASP A 89 7.75 14.34 -1.76
N ASN A 90 6.97 13.96 -0.75
CA ASN A 90 5.59 14.40 -0.60
C ASN A 90 5.59 15.81 0.00
N ASP A 91 5.86 16.80 -0.84
CA ASP A 91 5.61 18.20 -0.53
C ASP A 91 4.10 18.38 -0.30
N SER A 92 3.78 18.86 0.89
CA SER A 92 2.44 18.93 1.45
C SER A 92 1.65 20.04 0.76
N SER A 93 0.89 19.71 -0.28
CA SER A 93 -0.17 20.59 -0.79
C SER A 93 -1.52 20.14 -0.26
N ASP A 94 -2.05 20.95 0.66
CA ASP A 94 -3.40 20.88 1.20
C ASP A 94 -4.39 21.25 0.08
N PHE A 95 -5.17 20.29 -0.41
CA PHE A 95 -6.31 20.56 -1.29
C PHE A 95 -7.56 19.95 -0.66
N GLU A 96 -8.49 20.83 -0.30
CA GLU A 96 -9.84 20.46 0.10
C GLU A 96 -10.55 19.84 -1.12
N ILE A 97 -10.86 18.55 -1.04
CA ILE A 97 -11.74 17.90 -2.01
C ILE A 97 -13.16 18.15 -1.54
N GLU A 98 -13.81 19.15 -2.11
CA GLU A 98 -15.26 19.31 -2.03
C GLU A 98 -15.92 18.12 -2.75
N SER A 99 -16.57 17.28 -1.95
CA SER A 99 -17.38 16.16 -2.43
C SER A 99 -18.59 16.69 -3.19
N HIS A 100 -18.50 16.77 -4.52
CA HIS A 100 -19.67 16.80 -5.38
C HIS A 100 -19.88 15.43 -6.00
N SER A 101 -20.92 14.76 -5.50
CA SER A 101 -21.55 13.63 -6.17
C SER A 101 -22.23 14.13 -7.44
N ASP A 102 -21.91 13.54 -8.58
CA ASP A 102 -22.92 13.01 -9.50
C ASP A 102 -22.27 12.16 -10.60
N ASN A 103 -23.02 11.18 -11.07
CA ASN A 103 -22.60 10.14 -12.00
C ASN A 103 -22.21 10.68 -13.37
N ASP A 104 -20.92 10.91 -13.57
CA ASP A 104 -20.28 10.80 -14.88
C ASP A 104 -18.86 10.26 -14.63
N ILE A 105 -18.54 9.09 -15.20
CA ILE A 105 -17.15 8.62 -15.22
C ILE A 105 -16.41 9.59 -16.16
N GLU A 106 -15.86 10.67 -15.59
CA GLU A 106 -15.00 11.59 -16.29
C GLU A 106 -13.86 10.80 -16.92
N LYS A 107 -13.88 10.72 -18.24
CA LYS A 107 -12.84 10.04 -19.01
C LYS A 107 -11.57 10.87 -18.88
N ILE A 108 -10.68 10.45 -17.98
CA ILE A 108 -9.36 11.07 -17.81
C ILE A 108 -8.55 10.80 -19.09
N ASN A 109 -8.40 11.84 -19.91
CA ASN A 109 -7.51 11.82 -21.05
C ASN A 109 -6.17 12.41 -20.62
N PHE A 110 -5.12 11.59 -20.61
CA PHE A 110 -3.76 12.08 -20.41
C PHE A 110 -2.91 11.79 -21.65
N LYS A 111 -1.94 12.68 -21.90
CA LYS A 111 -1.00 12.58 -23.02
C LYS A 111 0.40 12.44 -22.44
N ILE A 112 1.03 11.29 -22.69
CA ILE A 112 2.45 11.09 -22.36
C ILE A 112 3.26 11.37 -23.63
N THR A 113 4.31 12.17 -23.50
CA THR A 113 5.30 12.38 -24.57
C THR A 113 6.60 11.76 -24.08
N LEU A 114 7.06 10.74 -24.80
CA LEU A 114 8.31 10.05 -24.49
C LEU A 114 9.43 10.58 -25.37
N SER A 115 10.64 10.62 -24.83
CA SER A 115 11.85 10.85 -25.62
C SER A 115 12.11 9.65 -26.55
N LYS A 116 12.98 9.85 -27.54
CA LYS A 116 13.36 8.78 -28.48
C LYS A 116 13.99 7.57 -27.78
N GLU A 117 14.73 7.82 -26.70
CA GLU A 117 15.43 6.80 -25.90
C GLU A 117 14.45 5.96 -25.07
N GLU A 118 13.50 6.62 -24.39
CA GLU A 118 12.46 5.94 -23.61
C GLU A 118 11.51 5.12 -24.50
N TRP A 119 11.16 5.64 -25.68
CA TRP A 119 10.36 4.89 -26.65
C TRP A 119 11.08 3.63 -27.13
N ALA A 120 12.39 3.71 -27.38
CA ALA A 120 13.20 2.58 -27.83
C ALA A 120 13.30 1.45 -26.78
N ALA A 121 13.32 1.80 -25.49
CA ALA A 121 13.33 0.81 -24.41
C ALA A 121 12.03 -0.01 -24.38
N ILE A 122 10.88 0.63 -24.60
CA ILE A 122 9.57 -0.04 -24.62
C ILE A 122 9.40 -0.86 -25.91
N HIS A 123 9.88 -0.34 -27.04
CA HIS A 123 9.74 -0.97 -28.35
C HIS A 123 10.80 -2.02 -28.66
N CYS A 124 11.63 -2.42 -27.69
CA CYS A 124 12.62 -3.47 -27.91
C CYS A 124 11.88 -4.79 -28.19
N GLU A 125 11.72 -5.07 -29.47
CA GLU A 125 11.00 -6.18 -30.06
C GLU A 125 11.47 -7.48 -29.38
N LYS A 126 10.65 -8.02 -28.46
CA LYS A 126 10.84 -9.38 -27.95
C LYS A 126 10.83 -10.28 -29.17
N LYS A 127 12.02 -10.69 -29.61
CA LYS A 127 12.18 -11.77 -30.58
C LYS A 127 11.61 -13.02 -29.92
N TYR A 128 10.33 -13.28 -30.16
CA TYR A 128 9.78 -14.60 -29.92
C TYR A 128 10.64 -15.55 -30.73
N GLN A 129 11.41 -16.39 -30.04
CA GLN A 129 11.94 -17.58 -30.67
C GLN A 129 10.70 -18.39 -31.06
N LEU A 130 10.27 -18.24 -32.32
CA LEU A 130 9.43 -19.24 -32.95
C LEU A 130 10.27 -20.51 -32.87
N ASN A 131 9.88 -21.42 -31.99
CA ASN A 131 10.37 -22.78 -32.02
C ASN A 131 9.92 -23.34 -33.36
N ASN A 132 10.77 -23.18 -34.37
CA ASN A 132 10.68 -23.85 -35.65
C ASN A 132 10.84 -25.34 -35.36
N SER A 133 9.72 -26.00 -35.02
CA SER A 133 9.56 -27.44 -35.16
C SER A 133 9.59 -27.75 -36.65
N THR A 134 10.80 -27.83 -37.17
CA THR A 134 11.09 -28.24 -38.54
C THR A 134 11.59 -29.67 -38.51
N TYR A 135 10.96 -30.51 -39.33
CA TYR A 135 11.36 -31.86 -39.77
C TYR A 135 10.95 -33.03 -38.82
N LEU A 136 10.27 -34.11 -39.24
CA LEU A 136 10.22 -34.79 -40.54
C LEU A 136 8.90 -35.54 -40.83
N ASN A 137 8.42 -35.39 -42.07
CA ASN A 137 7.98 -36.40 -43.05
C ASN A 137 7.49 -37.81 -42.62
N ARG A 138 6.35 -38.17 -43.24
CA ARG A 138 6.01 -39.41 -43.97
C ARG A 138 6.14 -40.77 -43.24
N ASN A 139 5.00 -41.41 -42.97
CA ASN A 139 4.39 -42.39 -43.88
C ASN A 139 2.91 -42.56 -43.59
#